data_AF-A0A1S7QD55-F1
#
_entry.id   AF-A0A1S7QD55-F1
#
_cell.length_a   1.000
_cell.length_b   1.000
_cell.length_c   1.000
_cell.angle_alpha   90.00
_cell.angle_beta   90.00
_cell.angle_gamma   90.00
#
_symmetry.space_group_name_H-M   'P 1'
#
loop_
_entity.id
_entity.type
_entity.pdbx_description
1 polymer ?
#
loop_
_entity_poly.entity_id
_entity_poly.type
_entity_poly.pdbx_seq_one_letter_code
_entity_poly.pdbx_strand_id
1 'polypeptide(L)'
;MGKKDKPEDAIMGAIFGEKDEAVAEPDNQQTVDCDEESDNSSSQSIEVRRTTEFQDWLRGLKDRTAQQRIATRLVRVQSGLLGDVKYFNGIGEIRIDYGPGYRVYFVKKSNVIIVLLCGGDKKSQPSDVKRAQDMAKEV
;
A
#
# COMPACT_ATOMS: atom_id res chain seq x y z
N MET A 1 0.40 -6.14 35.04
CA MET A 1 -0.63 -5.52 34.18
C MET A 1 -0.21 -5.70 32.73
N GLY A 2 -0.54 -6.84 32.11
CA GLY A 2 -0.12 -7.16 30.75
C GLY A 2 -0.87 -6.29 29.76
N LYS A 3 -0.17 -5.42 29.02
CA LYS A 3 -0.74 -4.73 27.87
C LYS A 3 -1.07 -5.84 26.86
N LYS A 4 -2.35 -6.12 26.65
CA LYS A 4 -2.77 -7.00 25.54
C LYS A 4 -2.36 -6.27 24.27
N ASP A 5 -1.40 -6.81 23.54
CA ASP A 5 -1.06 -6.35 22.20
C ASP A 5 -2.34 -6.40 21.39
N LYS A 6 -2.86 -5.22 21.04
CA LYS A 6 -4.10 -5.16 20.31
C LYS A 6 -3.78 -5.48 18.85
N PRO A 7 -4.69 -6.15 18.11
CA PRO A 7 -4.47 -6.45 16.69
C PRO A 7 -4.21 -5.18 15.87
N GLU A 8 -4.66 -4.01 16.34
CA GLU A 8 -4.37 -2.70 15.76
C GLU A 8 -2.88 -2.31 15.78
N ASP A 9 -2.15 -2.66 16.84
CA ASP A 9 -0.73 -2.33 16.98
C ASP A 9 0.13 -3.23 16.07
N ALA A 10 -0.31 -4.48 15.82
CA ALA A 10 0.35 -5.41 14.91
C ALA A 10 0.22 -4.98 13.44
N ILE A 11 -0.95 -4.46 13.02
CA ILE A 11 -1.15 -3.93 11.67
C ILE A 11 -0.26 -2.70 11.44
N MET A 12 -0.18 -1.81 12.44
CA MET A 12 0.72 -0.66 12.38
C MET A 12 2.19 -1.08 12.37
N GLY A 13 2.57 -2.09 13.15
CA GLY A 13 3.92 -2.66 13.12
C GLY A 13 4.29 -3.28 11.77
N ALA A 14 3.36 -4.00 11.11
CA ALA A 14 3.58 -4.54 9.77
C ALA A 14 3.67 -3.45 8.69
N ILE A 15 3.04 -2.29 8.94
CA ILE A 15 3.08 -1.15 8.04
C ILE A 15 4.33 -0.31 8.27
N PHE A 16 4.70 0.01 9.50
CA PHE A 16 5.85 0.87 9.78
C PHE A 16 7.16 0.12 10.03
N GLY A 17 7.14 -1.21 10.07
CA GLY A 17 8.33 -2.04 10.20
C GLY A 17 9.25 -1.86 9.01
N GLU A 18 10.41 -1.25 9.26
CA GLU A 18 11.54 -1.17 8.34
C GLU A 18 11.93 -2.57 7.85
N LYS A 19 11.91 -2.75 6.54
CA LYS A 19 12.75 -3.71 5.84
C LYS A 19 13.44 -2.97 4.70
N ASP A 20 14.40 -2.13 5.09
CA ASP A 20 15.58 -1.92 4.26
C ASP A 20 16.53 -3.09 4.57
N GLU A 21 16.64 -4.06 3.66
CA GLU A 21 17.92 -4.72 3.38
C GLU A 21 17.85 -5.39 1.99
N ALA A 22 18.85 -5.07 1.17
CA ALA A 22 19.00 -5.52 -0.19
C ALA A 22 19.95 -6.75 -0.29
N VAL A 23 19.78 -7.53 -1.37
CA VAL A 23 20.72 -8.49 -2.00
C VAL A 23 21.10 -9.76 -1.21
N ALA A 24 20.65 -10.92 -1.72
CA ALA A 24 21.50 -12.11 -1.93
C ALA A 24 20.72 -13.18 -2.72
N GLU A 25 21.25 -13.56 -3.89
CA GLU A 25 21.01 -14.90 -4.44
C GLU A 25 21.78 -15.93 -3.59
N PRO A 26 21.30 -17.18 -3.53
CA PRO A 26 22.11 -18.20 -4.15
C PRO A 26 21.31 -19.21 -4.99
N ASP A 27 21.90 -19.49 -6.15
CA ASP A 27 21.82 -20.71 -6.94
C ASP A 27 21.85 -21.99 -6.08
N ASN A 28 20.85 -22.86 -6.23
CA ASN A 28 21.06 -24.31 -6.15
C ASN A 28 19.91 -25.09 -6.83
N GLN A 29 20.31 -26.17 -7.50
CA GLN A 29 19.63 -26.88 -8.56
C GLN A 29 18.86 -28.15 -8.07
N GLN A 30 17.67 -28.39 -8.63
CA GLN A 30 17.02 -29.69 -8.97
C GLN A 30 16.58 -30.66 -7.81
N THR A 31 15.54 -31.53 -7.83
CA THR A 31 14.61 -32.18 -8.81
C THR A 31 13.44 -32.90 -8.04
N VAL A 32 12.25 -33.02 -8.69
CA VAL A 32 11.14 -34.05 -8.64
C VAL A 32 10.41 -34.36 -7.31
N ASP A 33 9.09 -34.57 -7.22
CA ASP A 33 8.19 -35.50 -7.94
C ASP A 33 6.73 -35.01 -8.14
N CYS A 34 5.97 -35.81 -8.91
CA CYS A 34 4.75 -35.50 -9.67
C CYS A 34 3.39 -35.62 -8.92
N ASP A 35 2.42 -34.89 -9.49
CA ASP A 35 0.97 -35.08 -9.57
C ASP A 35 0.07 -34.98 -8.32
N GLU A 36 -0.58 -33.82 -8.17
CA GLU A 36 -1.99 -33.75 -7.72
C GLU A 36 -2.68 -32.50 -8.34
N GLU A 37 -3.65 -32.72 -9.23
CA GLU A 37 -4.50 -31.66 -9.78
C GLU A 37 -5.58 -31.23 -8.77
N SER A 38 -5.70 -29.92 -8.49
CA SER A 38 -7.00 -29.22 -8.49
C SER A 38 -6.85 -27.72 -8.25
N ASP A 39 -7.41 -26.93 -9.18
CA ASP A 39 -7.76 -25.51 -9.08
C ASP A 39 -6.63 -24.49 -8.80
N ASN A 40 -5.93 -24.08 -9.87
CA ASN A 40 -5.01 -22.95 -9.85
C ASN A 40 -5.78 -21.61 -9.83
N SER A 41 -6.47 -21.33 -8.71
CA SER A 41 -6.87 -19.97 -8.35
C SER A 41 -5.61 -19.19 -7.99
N SER A 42 -4.97 -18.63 -9.03
CA SER A 42 -3.77 -17.81 -8.94
C SER A 42 -3.98 -16.68 -7.92
N SER A 43 -3.48 -16.88 -6.70
CA SER A 43 -3.39 -15.86 -5.68
C SER A 43 -2.38 -14.80 -6.14
N GLN A 44 -2.84 -13.84 -6.92
CA GLN A 44 -2.04 -12.71 -7.37
C GLN A 44 -1.80 -11.78 -6.16
N SER A 45 -0.71 -11.99 -5.45
CA SER A 45 -0.24 -11.05 -4.43
C SER A 45 0.39 -9.83 -5.11
N ILE A 46 -0.13 -8.64 -4.81
CA ILE A 46 0.42 -7.36 -5.27
C ILE A 46 1.44 -6.87 -4.25
N GLU A 47 2.65 -6.55 -4.70
CA GLU A 47 3.66 -5.88 -3.88
C GLU A 47 3.25 -4.41 -3.69
N VAL A 48 3.22 -3.92 -2.44
CA VAL A 48 2.93 -2.50 -2.15
C VAL A 48 4.15 -1.82 -1.58
N ARG A 49 4.75 -0.92 -2.35
CA ARG A 49 5.82 -0.02 -1.93
C ARG A 49 5.25 1.34 -1.54
N ARG A 50 5.94 2.05 -0.65
CA ARG A 50 5.50 3.34 -0.12
C ARG A 50 6.67 4.31 -0.10
N THR A 51 6.45 5.49 -0.65
CA THR A 51 7.42 6.60 -0.58
C THR A 51 7.57 7.11 0.87
N THR A 52 8.69 7.75 1.15
CA THR A 52 8.94 8.44 2.42
C THR A 52 7.87 9.51 2.68
N GLU A 53 7.47 10.26 1.66
CA GLU A 53 6.41 11.28 1.73
C GLU A 53 5.10 10.71 2.32
N PHE A 54 4.65 9.55 1.82
CA PHE A 54 3.46 8.90 2.34
C PHE A 54 3.65 8.43 3.79
N GLN A 55 4.81 7.84 4.10
CA GLN A 55 5.10 7.32 5.44
C GLN A 55 5.12 8.44 6.48
N ASP A 56 5.78 9.56 6.17
CA ASP A 56 5.86 10.72 7.05
C ASP A 56 4.49 11.36 7.25
N TRP A 57 3.72 11.51 6.18
CA TRP A 57 2.34 12.00 6.27
C TRP A 57 1.48 11.10 7.16
N LEU A 58 1.59 9.77 7.00
CA LEU A 58 0.81 8.82 7.78
C LEU A 58 1.22 8.87 9.26
N ARG A 59 2.53 8.94 9.57
CA ARG A 59 3.05 9.09 10.94
C ARG A 59 2.59 10.40 11.59
N GLY A 60 2.51 11.49 10.82
CA GLY A 60 2.06 12.80 11.30
C GLY A 60 0.55 12.93 11.50
N LEU A 61 -0.26 11.98 11.00
CA LEU A 61 -1.71 12.04 11.08
C LEU A 61 -2.20 11.85 12.53
N LYS A 62 -2.87 12.87 13.09
CA LYS A 62 -3.38 12.81 14.47
C LYS A 62 -4.54 11.83 14.66
N ASP A 63 -5.32 11.59 13.61
CA ASP A 63 -6.45 10.66 13.64
C ASP A 63 -5.97 9.21 13.48
N ARG A 64 -5.90 8.50 14.61
CA ARG A 64 -5.49 7.09 14.66
C ARG A 64 -6.44 6.16 13.91
N THR A 65 -7.74 6.46 13.92
CA THR A 65 -8.74 5.66 13.20
C THR A 65 -8.56 5.83 11.69
N ALA A 66 -8.26 7.05 11.23
CA ALA A 66 -7.89 7.29 9.84
C ALA A 66 -6.64 6.50 9.44
N GLN A 67 -5.58 6.55 10.26
CA GLN A 67 -4.37 5.76 10.02
C GLN A 67 -4.71 4.27 9.86
N GLN A 68 -5.51 3.69 10.78
CA GLN A 68 -5.90 2.28 10.75
C GLN A 68 -6.71 1.91 9.51
N ARG A 69 -7.61 2.78 9.07
CA ARG A 69 -8.42 2.55 7.87
C ARG A 69 -7.57 2.57 6.60
N ILE A 70 -6.64 3.53 6.50
CA ILE A 70 -5.68 3.62 5.39
C ILE A 70 -4.77 2.39 5.39
N ALA A 71 -4.24 2.03 6.55
CA ALA A 71 -3.47 0.82 6.78
C ALA A 71 -4.17 -0.46 6.29
N THR A 72 -5.40 -0.68 6.77
CA THR A 72 -6.21 -1.84 6.38
C THR A 72 -6.52 -1.82 4.88
N ARG A 73 -6.69 -0.63 4.28
CA ARG A 73 -6.87 -0.53 2.83
C ARG A 73 -5.61 -0.97 2.08
N LEU A 74 -4.41 -0.61 2.53
CA LEU A 74 -3.17 -1.06 1.89
C LEU A 74 -2.99 -2.58 1.97
N VAL A 75 -3.34 -3.21 3.09
CA VAL A 75 -3.33 -4.69 3.21
C VAL A 75 -4.29 -5.33 2.21
N ARG A 76 -5.50 -4.78 2.04
CA ARG A 76 -6.44 -5.27 1.02
C ARG A 76 -5.91 -5.10 -0.40
N VAL A 77 -5.23 -3.99 -0.67
CA VAL A 77 -4.57 -3.74 -1.96
C VAL A 77 -3.51 -4.81 -2.25
N GLN A 78 -2.74 -5.25 -1.25
CA GLN A 78 -1.77 -6.35 -1.42
C GLN A 78 -2.46 -7.66 -1.84
N SER A 79 -3.70 -7.89 -1.42
CA SER A 79 -4.53 -9.02 -1.85
C SER A 79 -5.29 -8.78 -3.16
N GLY A 80 -4.99 -7.71 -3.91
CA GLY A 80 -5.68 -7.37 -5.15
C GLY A 80 -6.99 -6.60 -4.98
N LEU A 81 -7.40 -6.30 -3.74
CA LEU A 81 -8.67 -5.64 -3.43
C LEU A 81 -8.50 -4.12 -3.30
N LEU A 82 -8.50 -3.43 -4.44
CA LEU A 82 -8.30 -1.98 -4.49
C LEU A 82 -9.49 -1.17 -3.93
N GLY A 83 -10.71 -1.66 -4.14
CA GLY A 83 -11.97 -0.97 -3.79
C GLY A 83 -12.29 0.19 -4.76
N ASP A 84 -12.82 1.30 -4.24
CA ASP A 84 -13.13 2.49 -5.05
C ASP A 84 -11.85 3.19 -5.54
N VAL A 85 -11.57 3.03 -6.84
CA VAL A 85 -10.38 3.58 -7.50
C VAL A 85 -10.75 4.35 -8.75
N LYS A 86 -10.11 5.50 -8.93
CA LYS A 86 -10.11 6.27 -10.18
C LYS A 86 -8.71 6.35 -10.76
N TYR A 87 -8.55 6.02 -12.03
CA TYR A 87 -7.29 6.23 -12.76
C TYR A 87 -7.32 7.51 -13.60
N PHE A 88 -6.20 8.22 -13.67
CA PHE A 88 -5.99 9.38 -14.53
C PHE A 88 -4.49 9.64 -14.72
N ASN A 89 -4.07 10.03 -15.93
CA ASN A 89 -2.69 10.43 -16.24
C ASN A 89 -1.60 9.46 -15.72
N GLY A 90 -1.85 8.14 -15.80
CA GLY A 90 -0.92 7.11 -15.31
C GLY A 90 -0.91 6.89 -13.79
N ILE A 91 -1.79 7.57 -13.04
CA ILE A 91 -1.90 7.52 -11.58
C ILE A 91 -3.26 6.93 -11.21
N GLY A 92 -3.30 6.13 -10.16
CA GLY A 92 -4.52 5.69 -9.48
C GLY A 92 -4.77 6.50 -8.21
N GLU A 93 -6.04 6.76 -7.91
CA GLU A 93 -6.53 7.39 -6.68
C GLU A 93 -7.49 6.39 -6.00
N ILE A 94 -7.11 5.87 -4.84
CA ILE A 94 -8.01 5.10 -3.98
C ILE A 94 -8.77 6.08 -3.09
N ARG A 95 -10.10 6.00 -3.10
CA ARG A 95 -10.95 6.82 -2.23
C ARG A 95 -11.29 6.08 -0.96
N ILE A 96 -11.08 6.76 0.16
CA ILE A 96 -11.42 6.26 1.49
C ILE A 96 -12.43 7.24 2.07
N ASP A 97 -13.70 6.83 2.04
CA ASP A 97 -14.81 7.59 2.61
C ASP A 97 -14.79 7.51 4.14
N TYR A 98 -13.95 8.35 4.74
CA TYR A 98 -13.81 8.52 6.18
C TYR A 98 -13.24 9.91 6.48
N GLY A 99 -13.79 10.55 7.52
CA GLY A 99 -13.38 11.88 7.96
C GLY A 99 -13.47 12.90 6.82
N PRO A 100 -12.38 13.61 6.48
CA PRO A 100 -12.39 14.64 5.43
C PRO A 100 -12.42 14.09 3.99
N GLY A 101 -12.39 12.76 3.81
CA GLY A 101 -12.36 12.10 2.51
C GLY A 101 -10.94 11.90 2.00
N TYR A 102 -10.23 10.93 2.60
CA TYR A 102 -8.83 10.62 2.28
C TYR A 102 -8.68 9.98 0.89
N ARG A 103 -7.56 10.29 0.23
CA ARG A 103 -7.25 9.81 -1.11
C ARG A 103 -5.81 9.35 -1.19
N VAL A 104 -5.61 8.06 -1.46
CA VAL A 104 -4.27 7.48 -1.63
C VAL A 104 -3.93 7.49 -3.11
N TYR A 105 -2.90 8.24 -3.47
CA TYR A 105 -2.40 8.31 -4.84
C TYR A 105 -1.29 7.29 -5.04
N PHE A 106 -1.34 6.55 -6.14
CA PHE A 106 -0.38 5.48 -6.43
C PHE A 106 -0.10 5.35 -7.93
N VAL A 107 1.02 4.74 -8.29
CA VAL A 107 1.25 4.20 -9.63
C VAL A 107 1.24 2.68 -9.58
N LYS A 108 0.76 2.05 -10.65
CA LYS A 108 0.78 0.58 -10.81
C LYS A 108 1.79 0.22 -11.89
N LYS A 109 2.80 -0.58 -11.53
CA LYS A 109 3.80 -1.15 -12.42
C LYS A 109 3.72 -2.67 -12.33
N SER A 110 3.08 -3.31 -13.31
CA SER A 110 2.82 -4.75 -13.30
C SER A 110 2.12 -5.21 -12.00
N ASN A 111 2.77 -6.04 -11.18
CA ASN A 111 2.26 -6.52 -9.88
C ASN A 111 2.76 -5.69 -8.69
N VAL A 112 3.31 -4.50 -8.94
CA VAL A 112 3.77 -3.56 -7.91
C VAL A 112 2.88 -2.33 -7.91
N ILE A 113 2.41 -1.94 -6.74
CA ILE A 113 1.78 -0.64 -6.48
C ILE A 113 2.73 0.20 -5.64
N ILE A 114 3.06 1.40 -6.15
CA ILE A 114 3.89 2.37 -5.44
C ILE A 114 2.99 3.49 -4.96
N VAL A 115 2.77 3.56 -3.65
CA VAL A 115 2.00 4.62 -2.99
C VAL A 115 2.85 5.88 -2.94
N LEU A 116 2.36 6.94 -3.57
CA LEU A 116 3.06 8.22 -3.73
C LEU A 116 2.80 9.17 -2.56
N LEU A 117 1.53 9.46 -2.28
CA LEU A 117 1.11 10.37 -1.22
C LEU A 117 -0.35 10.12 -0.85
N CYS A 118 -0.80 10.71 0.25
CA CYS A 118 -2.20 10.71 0.63
C CYS A 118 -2.71 12.13 0.84
N GLY A 119 -3.78 12.48 0.13
CA GLY A 119 -4.52 13.73 0.32
C GLY A 119 -5.54 13.58 1.44
N GLY A 120 -5.66 14.62 2.27
CA GLY A 120 -6.53 14.63 3.45
C GLY A 120 -7.67 15.63 3.38
N ASP A 121 -7.83 16.42 2.32
CA ASP A 121 -8.93 17.36 2.15
C ASP A 121 -9.27 17.48 0.66
N LYS A 122 -10.56 17.57 0.33
CA LYS A 122 -11.01 17.87 -1.04
C LYS A 122 -10.46 19.21 -1.55
N LYS A 123 -10.22 20.19 -0.67
CA LYS A 123 -9.64 21.50 -1.03
C LYS A 123 -8.19 21.41 -1.49
N SER A 124 -7.40 20.47 -0.94
CA SER A 124 -6.00 20.25 -1.35
C SER A 124 -5.88 19.35 -2.58
N GLN A 125 -7.00 18.75 -3.05
CA GLN A 125 -6.98 17.82 -4.18
C GLN A 125 -6.22 18.35 -5.41
N PRO A 126 -6.36 19.61 -5.87
CA PRO A 126 -5.62 20.07 -7.04
C PRO A 126 -4.11 20.10 -6.84
N SER A 127 -3.64 20.50 -5.65
CA SER A 127 -2.21 20.47 -5.31
C SER A 127 -1.71 19.04 -5.14
N ASP A 128 -2.51 18.16 -4.53
CA ASP A 128 -2.18 16.76 -4.31
C ASP A 128 -2.04 16.01 -5.64
N VAL A 129 -2.95 16.25 -6.59
CA VAL A 129 -2.89 15.69 -7.95
C VAL A 129 -1.62 16.14 -8.67
N LYS A 130 -1.26 17.42 -8.59
CA LYS A 130 -0.03 17.93 -9.21
C LYS A 130 1.21 17.29 -8.60
N ARG A 131 1.29 17.24 -7.26
CA ARG A 131 2.41 16.61 -6.56
C ARG A 131 2.52 15.12 -6.88
N ALA A 132 1.39 14.41 -6.98
CA ALA A 132 1.37 13.00 -7.38
C ALA A 132 1.91 12.81 -8.81
N GLN A 133 1.59 13.72 -9.74
CA GLN A 133 2.13 13.67 -11.11
C GLN A 133 3.63 13.90 -11.18
N ASP A 134 4.15 14.79 -10.34
CA ASP A 134 5.59 15.04 -10.30
C ASP A 134 6.32 13.84 -9.68
N MET A 135 5.82 13.30 -8.57
CA MET A 135 6.38 12.08 -7.96
C MET A 135 6.28 10.86 -8.89
N ALA A 136 5.21 10.74 -9.68
CA ALA A 136 5.03 9.62 -10.62
C ALA A 136 6.11 9.56 -11.71
N LYS A 137 6.78 10.69 -12.01
CA LYS A 137 7.89 10.74 -12.99
C LYS A 137 9.22 10.27 -12.41
N GLU A 138 9.35 10.30 -11.09
CA GLU A 138 10.58 9.98 -10.36
C GLU A 138 10.64 8.51 -9.94
N VAL A 139 9.51 7.80 -9.99
CA VAL A 139 9.39 6.40 -9.55
C VAL A 139 9.41 5.40 -10.69
#